data_AF-A0A7H1MAU9-F1
#
_entry.id   AF-A0A7H1MAU9-F1
#
_cell.length_a   1.000
_cell.length_b   1.000
_cell.length_c   1.000
_cell.angle_alpha   90.00
_cell.angle_beta   90.00
_cell.angle_gamma   90.00
#
_symmetry.space_group_name_H-M   'P 1'
#
loop_
_entity.id
_entity.type
_entity.pdbx_description
1 polymer ?
#
loop_
_entity_poly.entity_id
_entity_poly.type
_entity_poly.pdbx_seq_one_letter_code
_entity_poly.pdbx_strand_id
1 'polypeptide(L)'
;MVGVFIGGLVLAEQGDVDFTAAIAEAILAAVAPNVSPKRSPEARFAQIHRALAESAKAGNKHVLVIEEALSLPIPTLKHLKRFFELKHGFERLLGIVLIGQTELAQKLSENNPNVREVVQRCEVVTLLPLTDGKLEGYLKHKFARVGADYSKVLDQSAIDAVPNA
;
A
#
# COMPACT_ATOMS: atom_id res chain seq x y z
N MET A 1 9.49 -6.69 11.14
CA MET A 1 8.63 -6.46 9.96
C MET A 1 9.36 -5.44 9.10
N VAL A 2 9.80 -5.83 7.91
CA VAL A 2 10.43 -4.87 6.98
C VAL A 2 9.29 -4.36 6.09
N GLY A 3 8.76 -3.19 6.42
CA GLY A 3 7.76 -2.53 5.60
C GLY A 3 8.42 -1.91 4.38
N VAL A 4 8.01 -2.30 3.18
CA VAL A 4 8.38 -1.60 1.95
C VAL A 4 7.29 -0.55 1.72
N PHE A 5 7.56 0.67 2.15
CA PHE A 5 6.65 1.79 1.98
C PHE A 5 6.99 2.48 0.67
N ILE A 6 6.14 2.34 -0.36
CA ILE A 6 6.21 3.17 -1.57
C ILE A 6 5.21 4.33 -1.39
N GLY A 7 5.43 5.11 -0.33
CA GLY A 7 4.78 6.41 -0.14
C GLY A 7 5.88 7.46 -0.19
N GLY A 8 6.03 8.12 -1.34
CA GLY A 8 7.12 9.08 -1.57
C GLY A 8 7.84 8.93 -2.90
N LEU A 9 7.50 7.93 -3.73
CA LEU A 9 7.88 8.00 -5.14
C LEU A 9 6.96 9.03 -5.80
N VAL A 10 7.36 10.30 -5.72
CA VAL A 10 6.89 11.35 -6.63
C VAL A 10 7.33 10.91 -8.03
N LEU A 11 6.51 10.07 -8.64
CA LEU A 11 6.64 9.71 -10.04
C LEU A 11 6.22 10.94 -10.81
N ALA A 12 7.20 11.65 -11.36
CA ALA A 12 7.01 12.81 -12.18
C ALA A 12 5.90 12.52 -13.20
N GLU A 13 4.82 13.29 -13.12
CA GLU A 13 3.86 13.42 -14.22
C GLU A 13 4.61 14.04 -15.41
N GLN A 14 5.25 13.19 -16.22
CA GLN A 14 5.52 13.40 -17.65
C GLN A 14 6.37 12.25 -18.20
N GLY A 15 5.77 11.44 -19.06
CA GLY A 15 6.40 10.31 -19.74
C GLY A 15 5.73 8.98 -19.40
N ASP A 16 5.81 8.03 -20.32
CA ASP A 16 5.24 6.68 -20.26
C ASP A 16 5.91 5.85 -19.13
N VAL A 17 5.62 6.17 -17.87
CA VAL A 17 6.24 5.53 -16.70
C VAL A 17 5.71 4.11 -16.58
N ASP A 18 6.60 3.13 -16.76
CA ASP A 18 6.30 1.75 -16.44
C ASP A 18 6.27 1.55 -14.92
N PHE A 19 5.09 1.75 -14.34
CA PHE A 19 4.83 1.53 -12.91
C PHE A 19 5.22 0.12 -12.45
N THR A 20 5.16 -0.88 -13.33
CA THR A 20 5.57 -2.25 -12.98
C THR A 20 7.08 -2.31 -12.73
N ALA A 21 7.86 -1.70 -13.62
CA ALA A 21 9.31 -1.60 -13.47
C ALA A 21 9.69 -0.82 -12.20
N ALA A 22 9.00 0.29 -11.92
CA ALA A 22 9.22 1.09 -10.72
C ALA A 22 8.92 0.32 -9.43
N ILE A 23 7.80 -0.40 -9.37
CA ILE A 23 7.45 -1.27 -8.22
C ILE A 23 8.51 -2.36 -8.03
N ALA A 24 8.94 -3.01 -9.11
CA ALA A 24 9.97 -4.04 -9.08
C ALA A 24 11.30 -3.51 -8.49
N GLU A 25 11.73 -2.33 -8.94
CA GLU A 25 12.94 -1.67 -8.44
C GLU A 25 12.82 -1.26 -6.98
N ALA A 26 11.68 -0.71 -6.56
CA ALA A 26 11.43 -0.33 -5.18
C ALA A 26 11.45 -1.54 -4.22
N ILE A 27 10.85 -2.67 -4.62
CA ILE A 27 10.93 -3.91 -3.84
C ILE A 27 12.38 -4.37 -3.71
N LEU A 28 13.13 -4.39 -4.82
CA LEU A 28 14.52 -4.84 -4.80
C LEU A 28 15.40 -3.92 -3.95
N ALA A 29 15.25 -2.61 -4.08
CA ALA A 29 16.01 -1.64 -3.28
C ALA A 29 15.76 -1.80 -1.78
N ALA A 30 14.52 -2.13 -1.38
CA ALA A 30 14.18 -2.29 0.03
C ALA A 30 14.67 -3.62 0.63
N VAL A 31 14.70 -4.70 -0.15
CA VAL A 31 15.07 -6.05 0.35
C VAL A 31 16.54 -6.39 0.09
N ALA A 32 17.15 -5.80 -0.94
CA ALA A 32 18.53 -6.02 -1.34
C ALA A 32 19.19 -4.69 -1.79
N PRO A 33 19.43 -3.73 -0.87
CA PRO A 33 19.87 -2.37 -1.21
C PRO A 33 21.23 -2.31 -1.93
N ASN A 34 22.06 -3.34 -1.78
CA ASN A 34 23.39 -3.42 -2.39
C ASN A 34 23.40 -4.13 -3.76
N VAL A 35 22.23 -4.47 -4.31
CA VAL A 35 22.10 -5.21 -5.57
C VAL A 35 21.53 -4.31 -6.64
N SER A 36 22.27 -4.14 -7.74
CA SER A 36 21.75 -3.42 -8.90
C SER A 36 20.67 -4.23 -9.64
N PRO A 37 19.54 -3.60 -10.02
CA PRO A 37 18.48 -4.26 -10.77
C PRO A 37 18.97 -4.69 -12.15
N LYS A 38 18.63 -5.92 -12.56
CA LYS A 38 18.91 -6.40 -13.91
C LYS A 38 18.02 -5.67 -14.93
N ARG A 39 18.53 -5.58 -16.15
CA ARG A 39 17.85 -4.89 -17.28
C ARG A 39 16.65 -5.67 -17.82
N SER A 40 16.75 -7.00 -17.91
CA SER A 40 15.62 -7.83 -18.36
C SER A 40 14.54 -7.89 -17.26
N PRO A 41 13.25 -7.74 -17.62
CA PRO A 41 12.14 -7.91 -16.69
C PRO A 41 12.14 -9.27 -16.00
N GLU A 42 12.43 -10.35 -16.74
CA GLU A 42 12.48 -11.72 -16.22
C GLU A 42 13.63 -11.88 -15.21
N ALA A 43 14.82 -11.39 -15.56
CA ALA A 43 15.99 -11.45 -14.70
C ALA A 43 15.77 -10.63 -13.42
N ARG A 44 15.14 -9.46 -13.52
CA ARG A 44 14.78 -8.62 -12.38
C ARG A 44 13.75 -9.30 -11.49
N PHE A 45 12.72 -9.93 -12.08
CA PHE A 45 11.71 -10.65 -11.32
C PHE A 45 12.31 -11.85 -10.57
N ALA A 46 13.25 -12.57 -11.19
CA ALA A 46 13.99 -13.64 -10.54
C ALA A 46 14.87 -13.13 -9.38
N GLN A 47 15.52 -11.96 -9.53
CA GLN A 47 16.25 -11.31 -8.44
C GLN A 47 15.34 -10.98 -7.25
N ILE A 48 14.17 -10.40 -7.52
CA ILE A 48 13.19 -10.05 -6.49
C ILE A 48 12.72 -11.30 -5.75
N HIS A 49 12.36 -12.36 -6.47
CA HIS A 49 11.94 -13.63 -5.86
C HIS A 49 13.02 -14.20 -4.94
N ARG A 50 14.27 -14.25 -5.42
CA ARG A 50 15.41 -14.73 -4.63
C ARG A 50 15.65 -13.88 -3.38
N ALA A 51 15.69 -12.55 -3.52
CA ALA A 51 15.94 -11.63 -2.42
C ALA A 51 14.84 -11.74 -1.35
N LEU A 52 13.56 -11.78 -1.76
CA LEU A 52 12.44 -11.98 -0.85
C LEU A 52 12.49 -13.34 -0.17
N ALA A 53 12.85 -14.41 -0.88
CA ALA A 53 12.97 -15.75 -0.30
C ALA A 53 14.11 -15.85 0.72
N GLU A 54 15.28 -15.26 0.43
CA GLU A 54 16.41 -15.19 1.36
C GLU A 54 16.05 -14.38 2.61
N SER A 55 15.37 -13.24 2.44
CA SER A 55 14.90 -12.43 3.56
C SER A 55 13.80 -13.11 4.38
N ALA A 56 12.86 -13.82 3.74
CA ALA A 56 11.84 -14.60 4.43
C ALA A 56 12.44 -15.74 5.27
N LYS A 57 13.47 -16.43 4.77
CA LYS A 57 14.22 -17.43 5.55
C LYS A 57 14.91 -16.84 6.79
N ALA A 58 15.25 -15.55 6.76
CA ALA A 58 15.76 -14.82 7.91
C ALA A 58 14.66 -14.38 8.90
N GLY A 59 13.41 -14.81 8.70
CA GLY A 59 12.26 -14.51 9.56
C GLY A 59 11.56 -13.18 9.24
N ASN A 60 11.95 -12.50 8.16
CA ASN A 60 11.31 -11.25 7.77
C ASN A 60 9.99 -11.48 7.04
N LYS A 61 9.04 -10.56 7.26
CA LYS A 61 7.79 -10.47 6.52
C LYS A 61 7.78 -9.16 5.74
N HIS A 62 7.27 -9.23 4.51
CA HIS A 62 7.25 -8.12 3.57
C HIS A 62 5.82 -7.72 3.22
N VAL A 63 5.58 -6.41 3.21
CA VAL A 63 4.36 -5.80 2.71
C VAL A 63 4.71 -4.68 1.75
N LEU A 64 4.07 -4.68 0.59
CA LEU A 64 4.07 -3.59 -0.39
C LEU A 64 2.83 -2.74 -0.14
N VAL A 65 3.03 -1.49 0.28
CA VAL A 65 1.95 -0.52 0.44
C VAL A 65 2.00 0.46 -0.73
N ILE A 66 0.87 0.59 -1.44
CA ILE A 66 0.70 1.55 -2.54
C ILE A 66 -0.39 2.53 -2.14
N GLU A 67 0.01 3.78 -1.90
CA GLU A 67 -0.91 4.90 -1.72
C GLU A 67 -1.37 5.43 -3.09
N GLU A 68 -2.53 6.09 -3.11
CA GLU A 68 -3.15 6.61 -4.35
C GLU A 68 -3.27 5.57 -5.47
N ALA A 69 -3.57 4.31 -5.13
CA ALA A 69 -3.62 3.20 -6.09
C ALA A 69 -4.67 3.40 -7.21
N LEU A 70 -5.57 4.38 -7.09
CA LEU A 70 -6.46 4.82 -8.17
C LEU A 70 -5.68 5.31 -9.40
N SER A 71 -4.45 5.81 -9.23
CA SER A 71 -3.60 6.29 -10.32
C SER A 71 -3.01 5.15 -11.15
N LEU A 72 -2.88 3.94 -10.59
CA LEU A 72 -2.22 2.82 -11.24
C LEU A 72 -2.94 2.39 -12.53
N PRO A 73 -2.27 2.31 -13.69
CA PRO A 73 -2.86 1.77 -14.90
C PRO A 73 -3.38 0.33 -14.72
N ILE A 74 -4.46 -0.03 -15.43
CA ILE A 74 -5.03 -1.39 -15.40
C ILE A 74 -3.98 -2.49 -15.70
N PRO A 75 -3.06 -2.33 -16.68
CA PRO A 75 -1.99 -3.30 -16.89
C PRO A 75 -1.10 -3.52 -15.66
N THR A 76 -0.79 -2.46 -14.92
CA THR A 76 -0.01 -2.54 -13.68
C THR A 76 -0.76 -3.32 -12.61
N LEU A 77 -2.06 -3.06 -12.43
CA LEU A 77 -2.90 -3.82 -11.49
C LEU A 77 -2.92 -5.31 -11.82
N LYS A 78 -3.02 -5.68 -13.11
CA LYS A 78 -2.87 -7.08 -13.55
C LYS A 78 -1.51 -7.65 -13.17
N HIS A 79 -0.44 -6.88 -13.32
CA HIS A 79 0.91 -7.33 -13.00
C HIS A 79 1.12 -7.54 -11.49
N LEU A 80 0.40 -6.83 -10.61
CA LEU A 80 0.45 -7.04 -9.16
C LEU A 80 0.14 -8.49 -8.76
N LYS A 81 -0.69 -9.20 -9.52
CA LYS A 81 -0.96 -10.63 -9.31
C LYS A 81 0.33 -11.46 -9.27
N ARG A 82 1.28 -11.18 -10.18
CA ARG A 82 2.56 -11.91 -10.25
C ARG A 82 3.37 -11.71 -8.98
N PHE A 83 3.40 -10.50 -8.44
CA PHE A 83 4.08 -10.20 -7.18
C PHE A 83 3.40 -10.87 -5.98
N PHE A 84 2.06 -10.87 -5.93
CA PHE A 84 1.29 -11.51 -4.87
C PHE A 84 1.40 -13.05 -4.87
N GLU A 85 1.68 -13.64 -6.03
CA GLU A 85 1.87 -15.09 -6.20
C GLU A 85 3.29 -15.57 -5.87
N LEU A 86 4.21 -14.66 -5.53
CA LEU A 86 5.56 -15.02 -5.08
C LEU A 86 5.49 -15.85 -3.79
N LYS A 87 6.03 -17.08 -3.86
CA LYS A 87 6.04 -18.04 -2.76
C LYS A 87 7.41 -18.71 -2.60
N HIS A 88 7.70 -19.15 -1.39
CA HIS A 88 8.78 -20.08 -1.08
C HIS A 88 8.22 -21.25 -0.27
N GLY A 89 8.15 -22.43 -0.89
CA GLY A 89 7.36 -23.54 -0.34
C GLY A 89 5.88 -23.17 -0.23
N PHE A 90 5.31 -23.28 0.96
CA PHE A 90 3.93 -22.92 1.25
C PHE A 90 3.74 -21.47 1.70
N GLU A 91 4.82 -20.73 1.93
CA GLU A 91 4.77 -19.37 2.46
C GLU A 91 4.73 -18.33 1.33
N ARG A 92 3.84 -17.34 1.48
CA ARG A 92 3.80 -16.16 0.61
C ARG A 92 4.93 -15.21 0.99
N LEU A 93 5.63 -14.71 -0.02
CA LEU A 93 6.79 -13.84 0.17
C LEU A 93 6.43 -12.36 0.31
N LEU A 94 5.27 -11.94 -0.19
CA LEU A 94 4.85 -10.54 -0.23
C LEU A 94 3.34 -10.40 -0.04
N GLY A 95 2.94 -9.56 0.92
CA GLY A 95 1.58 -9.00 1.00
C GLY A 95 1.48 -7.68 0.23
N ILE A 96 0.30 -7.34 -0.27
CA ILE A 96 0.05 -6.08 -0.99
C ILE A 96 -1.13 -5.37 -0.34
N VAL A 97 -0.97 -4.09 -0.03
CA VAL A 97 -2.02 -3.20 0.48
C VAL A 97 -2.19 -2.06 -0.51
N LEU A 98 -3.39 -1.92 -1.07
CA LEU A 98 -3.76 -0.84 -1.95
C LEU A 98 -4.61 0.16 -1.18
N ILE A 99 -4.17 1.42 -1.14
CA ILE A 99 -4.86 2.50 -0.47
C ILE A 99 -5.26 3.52 -1.53
N GLY A 100 -6.50 4.01 -1.47
CA GLY A 100 -6.99 5.01 -2.39
C GLY A 100 -8.37 5.51 -2.01
N GLN A 101 -8.88 6.45 -2.80
CA GLN A 101 -10.21 7.01 -2.65
C GLN A 101 -11.28 6.01 -3.12
N THR A 102 -12.56 6.37 -2.98
CA THR A 102 -13.72 5.53 -3.33
C THR A 102 -13.72 5.03 -4.78
N GLU A 103 -13.10 5.79 -5.67
CA GLU A 103 -12.89 5.53 -7.09
C GLU A 103 -12.04 4.27 -7.32
N LEU A 104 -11.15 3.95 -6.38
CA LEU A 104 -10.37 2.71 -6.43
C LEU A 104 -11.27 1.48 -6.35
N ALA A 105 -12.33 1.51 -5.53
CA ALA A 105 -13.27 0.41 -5.42
C ALA A 105 -14.06 0.19 -6.74
N GLN A 106 -14.40 1.29 -7.43
CA GLN A 106 -15.02 1.21 -8.75
C GLN A 106 -14.04 0.66 -9.79
N LYS A 107 -12.79 1.12 -9.76
CA LYS A 107 -11.72 0.62 -10.64
C LYS A 107 -11.43 -0.86 -10.42
N LEU A 108 -11.53 -1.33 -9.18
CA LEU A 108 -11.41 -2.72 -8.74
C LEU A 108 -12.77 -3.43 -8.66
N SER A 109 -13.69 -3.14 -9.58
CA SER A 109 -14.97 -3.85 -9.64
C SER A 109 -14.83 -5.24 -10.28
N GLU A 110 -15.47 -6.26 -9.70
CA GLU A 110 -15.57 -7.61 -10.27
C GLU A 110 -16.25 -7.64 -11.65
N ASN A 111 -17.07 -6.63 -11.93
CA ASN A 111 -17.74 -6.45 -13.22
C ASN A 111 -16.76 -6.10 -14.34
N ASN A 112 -15.56 -5.60 -14.03
CA ASN A 112 -14.52 -5.32 -15.02
C ASN A 112 -13.68 -6.58 -15.28
N PRO A 113 -13.82 -7.25 -16.45
CA PRO A 113 -13.11 -8.49 -16.74
C PRO A 113 -11.59 -8.34 -16.71
N ASN A 114 -11.08 -7.12 -16.94
CA ASN A 114 -9.65 -6.85 -16.95
C ASN A 114 -9.01 -6.94 -15.56
N VAL A 115 -9.75 -6.70 -14.48
CA VAL A 115 -9.19 -6.72 -13.12
C VAL A 115 -9.79 -7.80 -12.25
N ARG A 116 -10.82 -8.50 -12.72
CA ARG A 116 -11.56 -9.53 -11.98
C ARG A 116 -10.66 -10.50 -11.22
N GLU A 117 -9.60 -11.03 -11.86
CA GLU A 117 -8.69 -11.99 -11.23
C GLU A 117 -7.92 -11.41 -10.02
N VAL A 118 -7.64 -10.11 -10.04
CA VAL A 118 -6.96 -9.40 -8.96
C VAL A 118 -7.98 -9.13 -7.85
N VAL A 119 -9.15 -8.60 -8.21
CA VAL A 119 -10.24 -8.23 -7.29
C VAL A 119 -10.71 -9.42 -6.48
N GLN A 120 -10.88 -10.59 -7.10
CA GLN A 120 -11.29 -11.82 -6.42
C GLN A 120 -10.32 -12.29 -5.32
N ARG A 121 -9.10 -11.73 -5.27
CA ARG A 121 -8.11 -12.03 -4.24
C ARG A 121 -7.88 -10.89 -3.26
N CYS A 122 -8.62 -9.78 -3.42
CA CYS A 122 -8.56 -8.62 -2.55
C CYS A 122 -9.65 -8.71 -1.47
N GLU A 123 -9.27 -8.40 -0.25
CA GLU A 123 -10.24 -8.06 0.80
C GLU A 123 -10.42 -6.53 0.78
N VAL A 124 -11.64 -6.06 0.59
CA VAL A 124 -11.95 -4.63 0.51
C VAL A 124 -12.44 -4.16 1.88
N VAL A 125 -11.73 -3.19 2.44
CA VAL A 125 -12.12 -2.52 3.69
C VAL A 125 -12.35 -1.05 3.39
N THR A 126 -13.58 -0.58 3.62
CA THR A 126 -13.93 0.84 3.49
C THR A 126 -13.78 1.51 4.85
N LEU A 127 -12.87 2.50 4.94
CA LEU A 127 -12.79 3.35 6.11
C LEU A 127 -13.97 4.32 6.10
N LEU A 128 -14.79 4.24 7.13
CA LEU A 128 -15.89 5.18 7.31
C LEU A 128 -15.33 6.54 7.76
N PRO A 129 -16.02 7.65 7.42
CA PRO A 129 -15.74 8.94 8.02
C PRO A 129 -15.73 8.87 9.55
N LEU A 130 -15.07 9.84 10.17
CA LEU A 130 -15.19 10.05 11.62
C LEU A 130 -16.66 10.37 11.93
N THR A 131 -17.38 9.40 12.47
CA THR A 131 -18.76 9.59 12.94
C THR A 131 -18.78 10.16 14.35
N ASP A 132 -19.93 10.71 14.72
CA ASP A 132 -20.23 11.21 16.06
C ASP A 132 -19.82 10.18 17.13
N GLY A 133 -19.12 10.66 18.17
CA GLY A 133 -18.59 9.83 19.25
C GLY A 133 -17.19 9.23 19.03
N LYS A 134 -16.65 9.19 17.80
CA LYS A 134 -15.26 8.76 17.55
C LYS A 134 -14.26 9.92 17.51
N LEU A 135 -14.76 11.14 17.29
CA LEU A 135 -13.93 12.34 17.19
C LEU A 135 -13.11 12.61 18.45
N GLU A 136 -13.72 12.53 19.62
CA GLU A 136 -13.04 12.79 20.89
C GLU A 136 -11.90 11.78 21.14
N GLY A 137 -12.15 10.49 20.86
CA GLY A 137 -11.11 9.46 20.92
C GLY A 137 -9.96 9.72 19.94
N TYR A 138 -10.28 10.18 18.73
CA TYR A 138 -9.28 10.57 17.73
C TYR A 138 -8.44 11.77 18.19
N LEU A 139 -9.08 12.84 18.69
CA LEU A 139 -8.41 14.03 19.20
C LEU A 139 -7.49 13.67 20.38
N LYS A 140 -7.99 12.90 21.34
CA LYS A 140 -7.20 12.39 22.46
C LYS A 140 -5.95 11.65 21.99
N HIS A 141 -6.09 10.74 21.01
CA HIS A 141 -4.96 10.02 20.43
C HIS A 141 -3.94 10.97 19.78
N LYS A 142 -4.39 11.95 19.01
CA LYS A 142 -3.52 12.91 18.29
C LYS A 142 -2.77 13.84 19.25
N PHE A 143 -3.45 14.39 20.24
CA PHE A 143 -2.84 15.27 21.25
C PHE A 143 -1.85 14.52 22.14
N ALA A 144 -2.16 13.27 22.52
CA ALA A 144 -1.24 12.43 23.28
C ALA A 144 0.11 12.20 22.57
N ARG A 145 0.13 12.15 21.22
CA ARG A 145 1.39 11.99 20.45
C ARG A 145 2.34 13.17 20.58
N VAL A 146 1.84 14.34 20.96
CA VAL A 146 2.63 15.55 21.22
C VAL A 146 2.72 15.88 22.71
N GLY A 147 2.31 14.95 23.58
CA GLY A 147 2.33 15.14 25.03
C GLY A 147 1.32 16.16 25.55
N ALA A 148 0.28 16.46 24.77
CA ALA A 148 -0.76 17.42 25.13
C ALA A 148 -2.07 16.73 25.52
N ASP A 149 -2.88 17.46 26.28
CA ASP A 149 -4.26 17.07 26.61
C ASP A 149 -5.21 17.94 25.79
N TYR A 150 -6.07 17.32 24.99
CA TYR A 150 -7.00 18.04 24.12
C TYR A 150 -7.98 18.90 24.93
N SER A 151 -8.35 18.47 26.14
CA SER A 151 -9.33 19.17 26.99
C SER A 151 -8.84 20.53 27.50
N LYS A 152 -7.52 20.78 27.43
CA LYS A 152 -6.91 22.07 27.78
C LYS A 152 -6.90 23.07 26.63
N VAL A 153 -7.22 22.62 25.42
CA VAL A 153 -7.14 23.41 24.18
C VAL A 153 -8.50 23.53 23.51
N LEU A 154 -9.32 22.48 23.59
CA LEU A 154 -10.65 22.40 23.03
C LEU A 154 -11.64 22.14 24.15
N ASP A 155 -12.68 22.98 24.24
CA ASP A 155 -13.85 22.69 25.06
C ASP A 155 -14.83 21.77 24.30
N GLN A 156 -15.85 21.29 25.00
CA GLN A 156 -16.85 20.40 24.41
C GLN A 156 -17.60 21.04 23.22
N SER A 157 -17.83 22.35 23.27
CA SER A 157 -18.54 23.06 22.20
C SER A 157 -17.76 23.06 20.88
N ALA A 158 -16.43 23.10 20.95
CA ALA A 158 -15.57 22.98 19.79
C ALA A 158 -15.62 21.57 19.17
N ILE A 159 -15.77 20.52 19.99
CA ILE A 159 -15.90 19.12 19.53
C ILE A 159 -17.26 18.92 18.87
N ASP A 160 -18.33 19.43 19.48
CA ASP A 160 -19.71 19.30 18.99
C ASP A 160 -19.97 20.09 17.69
N ALA A 161 -19.12 21.06 17.35
CA ALA A 161 -19.23 21.85 16.12
C ALA A 161 -18.72 21.10 14.87
N VAL A 162 -17.83 20.12 15.01
CA VAL A 162 -17.18 19.40 13.89
C VAL A 162 -18.10 18.41 13.14
N PRO A 163 -19.04 17.69 13.77
CA PRO A 163 -20.01 16.80 13.10
C PRO A 163 -20.81 17.41 11.94
N ASN A 164 -20.98 18.74 11.92
CA ASN A 164 -21.88 19.45 11.01
C ASN A 164 -21.14 20.15 9.84
N ALA A 165 -19.85 19.86 9.63
CA ALA A 165 -19.01 20.50 8.62
C ALA A 165 -18.80 19.63 7.37
#